data_AF-B3PHA0-F1
#
_entry.id   AF-B3PHA0-F1
#
_cell.length_a   1.000
_cell.length_b   1.000
_cell.length_c   1.000
_cell.angle_alpha   90.00
_cell.angle_beta   90.00
_cell.angle_gamma   90.00
#
_symmetry.space_group_name_H-M   'P 1'
#
loop_
_entity.id
_entity.type
_entity.pdbx_description
1 polymer ?
#
loop_
_entity_poly.entity_id
_entity_poly.type
_entity_poly.pdbx_seq_one_letter_code
_entity_poly.pdbx_strand_id
1 'polypeptide(L)'
;MSKTRLVAHFLNYVLLLLLLASVVGFLSFANIYGVFLALVTATIAWFVCKHNRWGYFAAAAWGLACYQLAKQGYEFQAIKRQVMIVGIFVIPVALFLHEVLAKVPTKSAQDEKHDDPSGSNMPD
;
A
#
# COMPACT_ATOMS: atom_id res chain seq x y z
N MET A 1 -1.74 -21.69 8.44
CA MET A 1 -2.00 -20.34 7.88
C MET A 1 -3.12 -20.44 6.84
N SER A 2 -4.10 -19.53 6.86
CA SER A 2 -5.12 -19.49 5.81
C SER A 2 -4.44 -19.28 4.44
N LYS A 3 -4.88 -20.02 3.41
CA LYS A 3 -4.38 -19.90 2.03
C LYS A 3 -4.36 -18.44 1.55
N THR A 4 -5.34 -17.63 1.97
CA THR A 4 -5.42 -16.20 1.65
C THR A 4 -4.28 -15.35 2.23
N ARG A 5 -3.79 -15.65 3.44
CA ARG A 5 -2.66 -14.91 4.02
C ARG A 5 -1.34 -15.22 3.32
N LEU A 6 -1.16 -16.47 2.87
CA LEU A 6 0.03 -16.86 2.11
C LEU A 6 0.06 -16.16 0.74
N VAL A 7 -1.08 -16.13 0.05
CA VAL A 7 -1.24 -15.36 -1.20
C VAL A 7 -0.97 -13.87 -0.97
N ALA A 8 -1.50 -13.28 0.11
CA ALA A 8 -1.27 -11.88 0.43
C ALA A 8 0.20 -11.56 0.70
N HIS A 9 0.93 -12.40 1.45
CA HIS A 9 2.37 -12.20 1.63
C HIS A 9 3.15 -12.33 0.32
N PHE A 10 2.80 -13.30 -0.53
CA PHE A 10 3.43 -13.43 -1.83
C PHE A 10 3.18 -12.20 -2.71
N LEU A 11 1.94 -11.71 -2.79
CA LEU A 11 1.61 -10.47 -3.51
C LEU A 11 2.34 -9.25 -2.93
N ASN A 12 2.53 -9.20 -1.60
CA ASN A 12 3.30 -8.13 -0.97
C ASN A 12 4.76 -8.13 -1.42
N TYR A 13 5.40 -9.30 -1.46
CA TYR A 13 6.77 -9.44 -1.98
C TYR A 13 6.87 -9.05 -3.45
N VAL A 14 5.89 -9.45 -4.28
CA VAL A 14 5.84 -9.06 -5.69
C VAL A 14 5.70 -7.54 -5.84
N LEU A 15 4.82 -6.91 -5.06
CA LEU A 15 4.65 -5.46 -5.04
C LEU A 15 5.95 -4.74 -4.61
N LEU A 16 6.64 -5.28 -3.60
CA LEU A 16 7.88 -4.71 -3.10
C LEU A 16 9.02 -4.79 -4.13
N LEU A 17 9.13 -5.94 -4.80
CA LEU A 17 10.11 -6.16 -5.87
C LEU A 17 9.84 -5.20 -7.03
N LEU A 18 8.56 -4.99 -7.36
CA LEU A 18 8.15 -4.04 -8.40
C LEU A 18 8.50 -2.59 -8.03
N LEU A 19 8.26 -2.18 -6.78
CA LEU A 19 8.63 -0.85 -6.28
C LEU A 19 10.15 -0.66 -6.31
N LEU A 20 10.93 -1.67 -5.87
CA LEU A 20 12.40 -1.64 -5.93
C LEU A 20 12.92 -1.56 -7.36
N ALA A 21 12.37 -2.36 -8.28
CA ALA A 21 12.71 -2.29 -9.69
C ALA A 21 12.40 -0.90 -10.27
N SER A 22 11.29 -0.28 -9.85
CA SER A 22 10.95 1.07 -10.29
C SER A 22 11.88 2.14 -9.71
N VAL A 23 12.36 2.00 -8.47
CA VAL A 23 13.39 2.88 -7.90
C VAL A 23 14.65 2.84 -8.75
N VAL A 24 15.14 1.64 -9.08
CA VAL A 24 16.32 1.48 -9.95
C VAL A 24 16.05 2.07 -11.34
N GLY A 25 14.86 1.83 -11.90
CA GLY A 25 14.45 2.41 -13.18
C GLY A 25 14.49 3.94 -13.17
N PHE A 26 13.93 4.58 -12.13
CA PHE A 26 13.94 6.03 -11.99
C PHE A 26 15.35 6.61 -11.77
N LEU A 27 16.22 5.92 -11.02
CA LEU A 27 17.62 6.33 -10.85
C LEU A 27 18.40 6.27 -12.17
N SER A 28 18.09 5.29 -13.03
CA SER A 28 18.78 5.12 -14.32
C SER A 28 18.60 6.29 -15.29
N PHE A 29 17.58 7.14 -15.10
CA PHE A 29 17.38 8.33 -15.93
C PHE A 29 18.36 9.47 -15.58
N ALA A 30 19.12 9.36 -14.48
CA ALA A 30 20.15 10.32 -14.05
C ALA A 30 19.67 11.79 -14.04
N ASN A 31 18.37 12.02 -13.80
CA ASN A 31 17.72 13.32 -13.80
C ASN A 31 17.18 13.64 -12.40
N ILE A 32 17.09 14.92 -12.04
CA ILE A 32 16.57 15.39 -10.73
C ILE A 32 15.14 14.88 -10.51
N TYR A 33 14.34 14.85 -11.57
CA TYR A 33 12.97 14.32 -11.52
C TYR A 33 12.92 12.81 -11.22
N GLY A 34 13.83 12.04 -11.81
CA GLY A 34 13.99 10.61 -11.54
C GLY A 34 14.42 10.35 -10.09
N VAL A 35 15.35 11.15 -9.57
CA VAL A 35 15.77 11.06 -8.16
C VAL A 35 14.61 11.35 -7.21
N PHE A 36 13.79 12.38 -7.49
CA PHE A 36 12.61 12.68 -6.69
C PHE A 36 11.59 11.54 -6.72
N LEU A 37 11.25 11.01 -7.90
CA LEU A 37 10.33 9.89 -8.03
C LEU A 37 10.85 8.64 -7.31
N ALA A 38 12.14 8.35 -7.43
CA ALA A 38 12.76 7.24 -6.73
C ALA A 38 12.66 7.36 -5.21
N LEU A 39 12.84 8.57 -4.66
CA LEU A 39 12.74 8.82 -3.23
C LEU A 39 11.29 8.62 -2.73
N VAL A 40 10.32 9.10 -3.51
CA VAL A 40 8.89 8.86 -3.24
C VAL A 40 8.58 7.36 -3.29
N THR A 41 9.01 6.64 -4.33
CA THR A 41 8.79 5.20 -4.48
C THR A 41 9.48 4.39 -3.38
N ALA A 42 10.69 4.76 -2.97
CA ALA A 42 11.40 4.13 -1.85
C ALA A 42 10.66 4.33 -0.53
N THR A 43 10.10 5.53 -0.30
CA THR A 43 9.29 5.82 0.88
C THR A 43 8.03 4.94 0.91
N ILE A 44 7.35 4.79 -0.23
CA ILE A 44 6.19 3.90 -0.36
C ILE A 44 6.59 2.45 -0.07
N ALA A 45 7.69 1.98 -0.67
CA ALA A 45 8.22 0.63 -0.43
C ALA A 45 8.50 0.37 1.05
N TRP A 46 9.06 1.36 1.76
CA TRP A 46 9.28 1.28 3.21
C TRP A 46 7.97 1.14 4.00
N PHE A 47 6.94 1.93 3.67
CA PHE A 47 5.63 1.82 4.32
C PHE A 47 4.93 0.48 4.02
N VAL A 48 5.12 -0.08 2.82
CA VAL A 48 4.64 -1.41 2.42
C VAL A 48 5.38 -2.51 3.19
N CYS A 49 6.71 -2.40 3.38
CA CYS A 49 7.50 -3.29 4.25
C CYS A 49 6.95 -3.33 5.68
N LYS A 50 6.53 -2.17 6.21
CA LYS A 50 5.94 -2.07 7.56
C LYS A 50 4.49 -2.58 7.61
N HIS A 51 3.95 -3.10 6.51
CA HIS A 51 2.56 -3.55 6.38
C HIS A 51 1.52 -2.49 6.82
N ASN A 52 1.83 -1.21 6.61
CA ASN A 52 0.97 -0.11 7.03
C ASN A 52 -0.10 0.17 5.96
N ARG A 53 -1.34 0.45 6.38
CA ARG A 53 -2.47 0.74 5.48
C ARG A 53 -2.14 1.87 4.50
N TRP A 54 -1.48 2.91 5.02
CA TRP A 54 -1.15 4.09 4.23
C TRP A 54 -0.11 3.79 3.16
N GLY A 55 0.75 2.78 3.36
CA GLY A 55 1.72 2.32 2.36
C GLY A 55 1.04 1.68 1.15
N TYR A 56 0.07 0.79 1.39
CA TYR A 56 -0.69 0.18 0.31
C TYR A 56 -1.56 1.18 -0.45
N PHE A 57 -2.18 2.12 0.27
CA PHE A 57 -2.94 3.21 -0.37
C PHE A 57 -2.03 4.10 -1.22
N ALA A 58 -0.86 4.49 -0.68
CA ALA A 58 0.12 5.26 -1.43
C ALA A 58 0.66 4.49 -2.65
N ALA A 59 0.83 3.17 -2.55
CA ALA A 59 1.22 2.32 -3.68
C ALA A 59 0.16 2.31 -4.79
N ALA A 60 -1.14 2.27 -4.44
CA ALA A 60 -2.23 2.39 -5.42
C ALA A 60 -2.23 3.77 -6.09
N ALA A 61 -2.09 4.86 -5.30
CA ALA A 61 -2.00 6.22 -5.81
C ALA A 61 -0.77 6.42 -6.70
N TRP A 62 0.36 5.81 -6.34
CA TRP A 62 1.59 5.83 -7.12
C TRP A 62 1.45 5.08 -8.45
N GLY A 63 0.76 3.92 -8.46
CA GLY A 63 0.43 3.21 -9.70
C GLY A 63 -0.41 4.07 -10.64
N LEU A 64 -1.38 4.82 -10.11
CA LEU A 64 -2.18 5.77 -10.87
C LEU A 64 -1.34 6.96 -11.38
N ALA A 65 -0.43 7.50 -10.55
CA ALA A 65 0.48 8.56 -10.95
C ALA A 65 1.40 8.11 -12.10
N CYS A 66 1.97 6.90 -12.01
CA CYS A 66 2.78 6.32 -13.08
C CYS A 66 1.99 6.13 -14.37
N TYR A 67 0.72 5.71 -14.27
CA TYR A 67 -0.18 5.63 -15.42
C TYR A 67 -0.38 7.00 -16.09
N GLN A 68 -0.61 8.07 -15.30
CA GLN A 68 -0.76 9.42 -15.83
C GLN A 68 0.53 9.94 -16.47
N LEU A 69 1.68 9.71 -15.84
CA LEU A 69 3.01 10.08 -16.38
C LEU A 69 3.29 9.37 -17.71
N ALA A 70 2.97 8.07 -17.80
CA ALA A 70 3.08 7.32 -19.04
C ALA A 70 2.10 7.85 -20.11
N LYS A 71 0.87 8.19 -19.74
CA LYS A 71 -0.13 8.73 -20.67
C LYS A 71 0.31 10.06 -21.28
N GLN A 72 0.84 10.97 -20.47
CA GLN A 72 1.37 12.28 -20.92
C GLN A 72 2.62 12.17 -21.81
N GLY A 73 3.21 10.97 -21.94
CA GLY A 73 4.32 10.75 -22.87
C GLY A 73 5.63 11.38 -22.42
N TYR A 74 5.81 11.54 -21.09
CA TYR A 74 7.10 11.93 -20.49
C TYR A 74 8.17 10.84 -20.74
N GLU A 75 9.28 10.83 -19.99
CA GLU A 75 10.49 9.96 -20.12
C GLU A 75 10.27 8.43 -20.39
N PHE A 76 9.03 7.95 -20.38
CA PHE A 76 8.60 6.58 -20.67
C PHE A 76 8.24 6.29 -22.13
N GLN A 77 8.58 7.11 -23.14
CA GLN A 77 8.08 6.89 -24.50
C GLN A 77 8.35 5.47 -25.06
N ALA A 78 9.52 4.89 -24.75
CA ALA A 78 9.89 3.53 -25.14
C ALA A 78 9.19 2.42 -24.35
N ILE A 79 8.82 2.68 -23.09
CA ILE A 79 8.27 1.68 -22.14
C ILE A 79 6.84 2.02 -21.69
N LYS A 80 6.19 2.98 -22.35
CA LYS A 80 4.88 3.55 -22.02
C LYS A 80 3.82 2.48 -21.83
N ARG A 81 3.79 1.51 -22.75
CA ARG A 81 2.81 0.41 -22.72
C ARG A 81 2.99 -0.46 -21.49
N GLN A 82 4.23 -0.78 -21.12
CA GLN A 82 4.52 -1.62 -19.97
C GLN A 82 4.17 -0.90 -18.66
N VAL A 83 4.54 0.38 -18.52
CA VAL A 83 4.22 1.19 -17.35
C VAL A 83 2.70 1.38 -17.19
N MET A 84 1.95 1.60 -18.28
CA MET A 84 0.48 1.69 -18.21
C MET A 84 -0.17 0.38 -17.78
N ILE A 85 0.25 -0.76 -18.35
CA ILE A 85 -0.29 -2.08 -17.98
C ILE A 85 0.02 -2.36 -16.51
N VAL A 86 1.28 -2.20 -16.10
CA VAL A 86 1.71 -2.44 -14.73
C VAL A 86 0.98 -1.51 -13.75
N GLY A 87 0.85 -0.23 -14.06
CA GLY A 87 0.13 0.74 -13.21
C GLY A 87 -1.32 0.35 -12.98
N ILE A 88 -2.03 -0.11 -14.02
CA ILE A 88 -3.41 -0.60 -13.89
C ILE A 88 -3.49 -1.85 -13.01
N PHE A 89 -2.55 -2.80 -13.13
CA PHE A 89 -2.55 -4.03 -12.33
C PHE A 89 -2.12 -3.81 -10.88
N VAL A 90 -1.25 -2.83 -10.62
CA VAL A 90 -0.79 -2.49 -9.26
C VAL A 90 -1.93 -1.97 -8.40
N ILE A 91 -2.91 -1.24 -8.98
CA ILE A 91 -4.05 -0.68 -8.23
C ILE A 91 -4.89 -1.76 -7.52
N PRO A 92 -5.49 -2.76 -8.21
CA PRO A 92 -6.29 -3.79 -7.55
C PRO A 92 -5.46 -4.65 -6.60
N VAL A 93 -4.20 -4.93 -6.92
CA VAL A 93 -3.27 -5.66 -6.05
C VAL A 93 -3.01 -4.91 -4.75
N ALA A 94 -2.72 -3.61 -4.83
CA ALA A 94 -2.48 -2.75 -3.67
C ALA A 94 -3.74 -2.60 -2.80
N LEU A 95 -4.92 -2.44 -3.41
CA LEU A 95 -6.19 -2.39 -2.68
C LEU A 95 -6.53 -3.73 -2.00
N PHE A 96 -6.26 -4.85 -2.65
CA PHE A 96 -6.42 -6.17 -2.04
C PHE A 96 -5.50 -6.34 -0.82
N LEU A 97 -4.22 -5.95 -0.95
CA LEU A 97 -3.26 -6.00 0.15
C LEU A 97 -3.66 -5.05 1.30
N HIS A 98 -4.20 -3.87 0.99
CA HIS A 98 -4.77 -2.96 1.97
C HIS A 98 -5.88 -3.64 2.81
N GLU A 99 -6.84 -4.30 2.16
CA GLU A 99 -7.96 -4.94 2.86
C GLU A 99 -7.55 -6.21 3.62
N VAL A 100 -6.57 -6.97 3.13
CA VAL A 100 -6.21 -8.28 3.71
C VAL A 100 -5.12 -8.18 4.77
N LEU A 101 -4.09 -7.36 4.58
CA LEU A 101 -2.95 -7.25 5.49
C LEU A 101 -3.05 -6.04 6.41
N ALA A 102 -3.69 -4.95 5.98
CA ALA A 102 -3.77 -3.72 6.77
C ALA A 102 -5.05 -3.60 7.60
N LYS A 103 -5.93 -4.60 7.54
CA LYS A 103 -7.09 -4.71 8.44
C LYS A 103 -6.59 -4.99 9.85
N VAL A 104 -6.32 -3.91 10.57
CA VAL A 104 -6.24 -3.92 12.03
C VAL A 104 -7.53 -4.57 12.50
N PRO A 105 -7.49 -5.59 13.38
CA PRO A 105 -8.70 -6.01 14.06
C PRO A 105 -9.18 -4.75 14.78
N THR A 106 -10.24 -4.12 14.26
CA THR A 106 -10.98 -3.12 15.01
C THR A 106 -11.28 -3.80 16.33
N LYS A 107 -10.57 -3.38 17.38
CA LYS A 107 -10.96 -3.65 18.75
C LYS A 107 -12.34 -3.05 18.82
N SER A 108 -13.35 -3.90 18.67
CA SER A 108 -14.74 -3.53 18.71
C SER A 108 -14.91 -2.67 19.96
N ALA A 109 -15.54 -1.52 19.82
CA ALA A 109 -15.98 -0.68 20.94
C ALA A 109 -17.14 -1.37 21.71
N GLN A 110 -17.00 -2.67 21.97
CA GLN A 110 -17.95 -3.55 22.64
C GLN A 110 -17.33 -4.25 23.86
N ASP A 111 -16.08 -3.91 24.22
CA ASP A 111 -15.42 -4.41 25.42
C ASP A 111 -15.42 -3.33 26.54
N GLU A 112 -16.48 -2.53 26.58
CA GLU A 112 -16.82 -1.67 27.72
C GLU A 112 -18.13 -2.18 28.30
N LYS A 113 -18.09 -3.42 28.83
CA LYS A 113 -19.20 -3.99 29.60
C LYS A 113 -18.67 -4.73 30.84
N HIS A 114 -18.43 -3.96 31.89
CA HIS A 114 -18.36 -4.32 33.31
C HIS A 114 -18.06 -2.98 34.04
N ASP A 115 -18.86 -2.40 34.92
CA ASP A 115 -19.77 -2.94 35.93
C ASP A 115 -20.93 -1.96 36.19
N ASP A 116 -22.17 -2.47 36.15
CA ASP A 116 -23.27 -1.92 36.95
C ASP A 116 -23.01 -2.30 38.42
N PRO A 117 -22.83 -1.36 39.37
CA PRO A 117 -23.12 -1.69 40.75
C PRO A 117 -24.63 -1.58 40.90
N SER A 118 -25.26 -2.76 40.96
CA SER A 118 -26.50 -3.04 41.66
C SER A 118 -26.88 -1.95 42.67
N GLY A 119 -28.13 -1.51 42.60
CA GLY A 119 -28.75 -0.73 43.66
C GLY A 119 -28.72 -1.44 45.02
N SER A 120 -29.19 -0.64 46.01
CA SER A 120 -29.42 -0.94 47.42
C SER A 120 -28.31 -0.47 48.38
N ASN A 121 -28.21 0.84 48.58
CA ASN A 121 -27.83 1.41 49.88
C ASN A 121 -28.94 2.35 50.33
N MET A 122 -29.95 1.79 50.99
CA MET A 122 -30.89 2.52 51.83
C MET A 122 -30.82 1.82 53.20
N PRO A 123 -30.15 2.40 54.21
CA PRO A 123 -30.25 1.96 55.58
C PRO A 123 -31.42 2.65 56.30
N ASP A 124 -32.04 1.91 57.22
CA ASP A 124 -33.22 2.28 58.04
C ASP A 124 -33.05 3.54 58.91
#